data_AF-U9SSA4-F1
#
_entry.id   AF-U9SSA4-F1
#
_cell.length_a   1.000
_cell.length_b   1.000
_cell.length_c   1.000
_cell.angle_alpha   90.00
_cell.angle_beta   90.00
_cell.angle_gamma   90.00
#
_symmetry.space_group_name_H-M   'P 1'
#
loop_
_entity.id
_entity.type
_entity.pdbx_description
1 polymer ?
#
loop_
_entity_poly.entity_id
_entity_poly.type
_entity_poly.pdbx_seq_one_letter_code
_entity_poly.pdbx_strand_id
1 'polypeptide(L)'
;CCAHRVISLEPDFIAQKGTIEELIENAGHKCIFFPKFHCELNFIERYWDAAKRYSRENCDYLWERLQKIVPESLNLVNLTTIRKFSRKIWRYIDFYRKGIDGKLVEYTIKKYKSYRRIPECVLEELNKFTND
;
A
#
# COMPACT_ATOMS: atom_id res chain seq x y z
N CYS A 1 -19.92 3.76 -25.60
CA CYS A 1 -20.73 2.78 -26.37
C CYS A 1 -21.30 1.75 -25.39
N CYS A 2 -22.61 1.54 -25.38
CA CYS A 2 -23.30 0.71 -24.38
C CYS A 2 -23.00 -0.80 -24.52
N ALA A 3 -22.67 -1.27 -25.72
CA ALA A 3 -22.39 -2.68 -25.98
C ALA A 3 -21.17 -3.21 -25.20
N HIS A 4 -20.09 -2.44 -25.10
CA HIS A 4 -18.90 -2.84 -24.34
C HIS A 4 -19.20 -3.01 -22.85
N ARG A 5 -20.05 -2.13 -22.30
CA ARG A 5 -20.48 -2.23 -20.90
C ARG A 5 -21.39 -3.45 -20.69
N VAL A 6 -22.31 -3.72 -21.62
CA VAL A 6 -23.18 -4.90 -21.56
C VAL A 6 -22.35 -6.19 -21.57
N ILE A 7 -21.42 -6.34 -22.52
CA ILE A 7 -20.53 -7.50 -22.59
C ILE A 7 -19.67 -7.66 -21.32
N SER A 8 -19.11 -6.56 -20.80
CA SER A 8 -18.30 -6.61 -19.57
C SER A 8 -19.08 -7.03 -18.32
N LEU A 9 -20.41 -6.98 -18.38
CA LEU A 9 -21.29 -7.37 -17.27
C LEU A 9 -21.82 -8.80 -17.44
N GLU A 10 -21.51 -9.49 -18.54
CA GLU A 10 -21.90 -10.89 -18.71
C GLU A 10 -21.19 -11.78 -17.67
N PRO A 11 -21.87 -12.83 -17.15
CA PRO A 11 -21.35 -13.61 -16.02
C PRO A 11 -20.01 -14.30 -16.30
N ASP A 12 -19.79 -14.75 -17.53
CA ASP A 12 -18.55 -15.39 -17.97
C ASP A 12 -17.37 -14.41 -17.97
N PHE A 13 -17.58 -13.17 -18.43
CA PHE A 13 -16.58 -12.11 -18.37
C PHE A 13 -16.25 -11.70 -16.94
N ILE A 14 -17.24 -11.61 -16.06
CA ILE A 14 -17.02 -11.30 -14.63
C ILE A 14 -16.27 -12.45 -13.93
N ALA A 15 -16.58 -13.70 -14.28
CA ALA A 15 -15.97 -14.88 -13.68
C ALA A 15 -14.56 -15.19 -14.22
N GLN A 16 -14.23 -14.73 -15.43
CA GLN A 16 -12.94 -14.99 -16.05
C GLN A 16 -11.81 -14.27 -15.29
N LYS A 17 -10.87 -15.06 -14.77
CA LYS A 17 -9.67 -14.53 -14.14
C LYS A 17 -8.72 -13.97 -15.19
N GLY A 18 -7.94 -12.96 -14.80
CA GLY A 18 -6.89 -12.44 -15.67
C GLY A 18 -5.78 -13.48 -15.87
N THR A 19 -5.17 -13.51 -17.05
CA THR A 19 -4.07 -14.46 -17.37
C THR A 19 -2.92 -14.41 -16.35
N ILE A 20 -2.61 -13.22 -15.82
CA ILE A 20 -1.56 -13.05 -14.80
C ILE A 20 -2.00 -13.65 -13.45
N GLU A 21 -3.27 -13.48 -13.08
CA GLU A 21 -3.83 -14.06 -11.86
C GLU A 21 -3.79 -15.58 -11.92
N GLU A 22 -4.24 -16.17 -13.03
CA GLU A 22 -4.17 -17.61 -13.27
C GLU A 22 -2.73 -18.13 -13.21
N LEU A 23 -1.77 -17.45 -13.84
CA LEU A 23 -0.36 -17.84 -13.81
C LEU A 23 0.21 -17.85 -12.39
N ILE A 24 -0.09 -16.82 -11.59
CA ILE A 24 0.36 -16.70 -10.20
C ILE A 24 -0.27 -17.81 -9.34
N GLU A 25 -1.56 -18.04 -9.48
CA GLU A 25 -2.28 -19.08 -8.72
C GLU A 25 -1.83 -20.48 -9.10
N ASN A 26 -1.62 -20.76 -10.39
CA ASN A 26 -1.11 -22.04 -10.89
C ASN A 26 0.31 -22.34 -10.38
N ALA A 27 1.10 -21.31 -10.12
CA ALA A 27 2.41 -21.44 -9.46
C ALA A 27 2.31 -21.64 -7.92
N GLY A 28 1.10 -21.71 -7.35
CA GLY A 28 0.87 -21.90 -5.92
C GLY A 28 0.96 -20.62 -5.09
N HIS A 29 0.97 -19.45 -5.73
CA HIS A 29 1.04 -18.15 -5.05
C HIS A 29 -0.34 -17.51 -4.92
N LYS A 30 -0.45 -16.54 -4.00
CA LYS A 30 -1.68 -15.74 -3.82
C LYS A 30 -1.56 -14.45 -4.63
N CYS A 31 -2.52 -14.20 -5.51
CA CYS A 31 -2.67 -12.89 -6.14
C CYS A 31 -3.47 -11.96 -5.22
N ILE A 32 -2.89 -10.82 -4.83
CA ILE A 32 -3.54 -9.84 -3.95
C ILE A 32 -3.65 -8.53 -4.72
N PHE A 33 -4.88 -8.10 -4.99
CA PHE A 33 -5.16 -6.82 -5.62
C PHE A 33 -5.33 -5.72 -4.57
N PHE A 34 -4.62 -4.61 -4.75
CA PHE A 34 -4.78 -3.42 -3.92
C PHE A 34 -5.84 -2.49 -4.53
N PRO A 35 -6.57 -1.72 -3.70
CA PRO A 35 -7.47 -0.69 -4.20
C PRO A 35 -6.74 0.31 -5.11
N LYS A 36 -7.41 0.73 -6.18
CA LYS A 36 -6.85 1.73 -7.12
C LYS A 36 -6.68 3.07 -6.40
N PHE A 37 -5.57 3.77 -6.67
CA PHE A 37 -5.23 5.08 -6.10
C PHE A 37 -4.97 5.12 -4.58
N HIS A 38 -4.75 3.96 -3.96
CA HIS A 38 -4.41 3.85 -2.54
C HIS A 38 -2.97 3.34 -2.35
N CYS A 39 -1.98 4.13 -2.77
CA CYS A 39 -0.57 3.72 -2.71
C CYS A 39 -0.08 3.54 -1.26
N GLU A 40 -0.71 4.21 -0.30
CA GLU A 40 -0.49 4.04 1.14
C GLU A 40 -0.84 2.65 1.66
N LEU A 41 -1.61 1.86 0.89
CA LEU A 41 -1.96 0.48 1.20
C LEU A 41 -0.99 -0.54 0.60
N ASN A 42 -0.03 -0.11 -0.21
CA ASN A 42 0.97 -0.98 -0.81
C ASN A 42 2.30 -0.91 -0.04
N PHE A 43 2.74 -2.03 0.54
CA PHE A 43 3.94 -2.05 1.40
C PHE A 43 5.24 -1.87 0.65
N ILE A 44 5.25 -2.22 -0.64
CA ILE A 44 6.45 -2.07 -1.46
C ILE A 44 6.78 -0.59 -1.68
N GLU A 45 5.79 0.31 -1.68
CA GLU A 45 6.01 1.76 -1.82
C GLU A 45 6.91 2.30 -0.72
N ARG A 46 6.70 1.84 0.52
CA ARG A 46 7.51 2.26 1.67
C ARG A 46 8.93 1.68 1.63
N TYR A 47 9.06 0.46 1.08
CA TYR A 47 10.36 -0.17 0.85
C TYR A 47 11.16 0.60 -0.20
N TRP A 48 10.53 0.94 -1.33
CA TRP A 48 11.14 1.76 -2.37
C TRP A 48 11.46 3.17 -1.89
N ASP A 49 10.61 3.81 -1.08
CA ASP A 49 10.89 5.13 -0.49
C ASP A 49 12.17 5.12 0.36
N ALA A 50 12.35 4.09 1.21
CA ALA A 50 13.56 3.92 1.99
C ALA A 50 14.81 3.69 1.13
N ALA A 51 14.71 2.81 0.12
CA ALA A 51 15.80 2.54 -0.81
C ALA A 51 16.17 3.78 -1.63
N LYS A 52 15.17 4.50 -2.17
CA LYS A 52 15.35 5.75 -2.92
C LYS A 52 16.02 6.83 -2.10
N ARG A 53 15.66 6.96 -0.83
CA ARG A 53 16.30 7.93 0.07
C ARG A 53 17.80 7.67 0.17
N TYR A 54 18.21 6.43 0.43
CA TYR A 54 19.63 6.07 0.46
C TYR A 54 20.30 6.31 -0.89
N SER A 55 19.67 5.88 -1.99
CA SER A 55 20.22 6.10 -3.33
C SER A 55 20.41 7.59 -3.64
N ARG A 56 19.49 8.45 -3.21
CA ARG A 56 19.58 9.91 -3.38
C ARG A 56 20.69 10.52 -2.54
N GLU A 57 20.84 10.10 -1.28
CA GLU A 57 21.90 10.57 -0.38
C GLU A 57 23.30 10.17 -0.87
N ASN A 58 23.40 9.11 -1.68
CA ASN A 58 24.66 8.60 -2.25
C ASN A 58 24.79 8.85 -3.76
N CYS A 59 23.92 9.67 -4.36
CA CYS A 59 23.90 9.91 -5.80
C CYS A 59 25.03 10.86 -6.22
N ASP A 60 25.86 10.41 -7.16
CA ASP A 60 26.89 11.21 -7.83
C ASP A 60 26.54 11.55 -9.28
N TYR A 61 25.29 11.26 -9.69
CA TYR A 61 24.76 11.46 -11.04
C TYR A 61 25.46 10.64 -12.15
N LEU A 62 26.26 9.64 -11.80
CA LEU A 62 26.84 8.71 -12.77
C LEU A 62 25.98 7.45 -12.90
N TRP A 63 25.67 7.09 -14.15
CA TRP A 63 24.85 5.90 -14.44
C TRP A 63 25.46 4.61 -13.89
N GLU A 64 26.76 4.39 -14.13
CA GLU A 64 27.48 3.19 -13.67
C GLU A 64 27.45 3.05 -12.14
N ARG A 65 27.47 4.17 -11.43
CA ARG A 65 27.40 4.16 -9.96
C ARG A 65 25.97 3.95 -9.49
N LEU A 66 24.98 4.56 -10.14
CA LEU A 66 23.57 4.32 -9.85
C LEU A 66 23.21 2.84 -9.97
N GLN A 67 23.70 2.16 -11.00
CA GLN A 67 23.52 0.71 -11.19
C GLN A 67 24.05 -0.12 -10.02
N LYS A 68 25.08 0.34 -9.30
CA LYS A 68 25.65 -0.32 -8.11
C LYS A 68 24.90 0.08 -6.83
N ILE A 69 24.53 1.35 -6.71
CA ILE A 69 23.87 1.92 -5.53
C ILE A 69 22.45 1.38 -5.35
N VAL A 70 21.69 1.14 -6.42
CA VAL A 70 20.30 0.67 -6.31
C VAL A 70 20.22 -0.72 -5.66
N PRO A 71 20.96 -1.75 -6.11
CA PRO A 71 20.99 -3.03 -5.40
C PRO A 71 21.46 -2.92 -3.93
N GLU A 72 22.47 -2.09 -3.66
CA GLU A 72 22.96 -1.85 -2.30
C GLU A 72 21.87 -1.22 -1.42
N SER A 73 21.17 -0.20 -1.91
CA SER A 73 20.11 0.48 -1.18
C SER A 73 18.95 -0.45 -0.83
N LEU A 74 18.62 -1.37 -1.73
CA LEU A 74 17.58 -2.39 -1.52
C LEU A 74 18.00 -3.40 -0.44
N ASN A 75 19.26 -3.82 -0.42
CA ASN A 75 19.81 -4.75 0.57
C ASN A 75 19.94 -4.14 1.98
N LEU A 76 20.11 -2.82 2.07
CA LEU A 76 20.23 -2.11 3.35
C LEU A 76 18.90 -2.04 4.12
N VAL A 77 17.76 -2.22 3.46
CA VAL A 77 16.46 -2.21 4.14
C VAL A 77 16.26 -3.52 4.91
N ASN A 78 16.62 -3.49 6.19
CA ASN A 78 16.54 -4.66 7.05
C ASN A 78 15.11 -5.20 7.22
N LEU A 79 15.01 -6.50 7.52
CA LEU A 79 13.75 -7.22 7.73
C LEU A 79 12.87 -6.58 8.81
N THR A 80 13.47 -6.04 9.88
CA THR A 80 12.74 -5.36 10.95
C THR A 80 12.01 -4.12 10.45
N THR A 81 12.62 -3.38 9.53
CA THR A 81 12.04 -2.20 8.86
C THR A 81 10.92 -2.61 7.90
N ILE A 82 11.13 -3.66 7.10
CA ILE A 82 10.08 -4.23 6.24
C ILE A 82 8.84 -4.63 7.08
N ARG A 83 9.04 -5.31 8.20
CA ARG A 83 7.96 -5.66 9.14
C ARG A 83 7.29 -4.44 9.77
N LYS A 84 8.00 -3.33 9.98
CA LYS A 84 7.40 -2.06 10.44
C LYS A 84 6.53 -1.44 9.36
N PHE A 85 6.93 -1.51 8.07
CA PHE A 85 6.13 -1.01 6.95
C PHE A 85 4.82 -1.77 6.80
N SER A 86 4.86 -3.10 6.83
CA SER A 86 3.64 -3.93 6.80
C SER A 86 2.68 -3.59 7.95
N ARG A 87 3.19 -3.48 9.19
CA ARG A 87 2.36 -3.07 10.33
C ARG A 87 1.75 -1.68 10.18
N LYS A 88 2.46 -0.74 9.58
CA LYS A 88 1.93 0.61 9.33
C LYS A 88 0.74 0.55 8.37
N ILE A 89 0.82 -0.24 7.31
CA ILE A 89 -0.28 -0.42 6.34
C ILE A 89 -1.48 -1.07 6.96
N TRP A 90 -1.28 -2.10 7.79
CA TRP A 90 -2.39 -2.69 8.54
C TRP A 90 -3.16 -1.67 9.39
N ARG A 91 -2.49 -0.61 9.87
CA ARG A 91 -3.19 0.50 10.56
C ARG A 91 -4.00 1.35 9.59
N TYR A 92 -3.49 1.67 8.40
CA TYR A 92 -4.28 2.35 7.38
C TYR A 92 -5.54 1.54 7.02
N ILE A 93 -5.38 0.23 6.75
CA ILE A 93 -6.50 -0.67 6.46
C ILE A 93 -7.53 -0.68 7.60
N ASP A 94 -7.08 -0.73 8.86
CA ASP A 94 -7.98 -0.69 10.03
C ASP A 94 -8.77 0.62 10.10
N PHE A 95 -8.14 1.76 9.79
CA PHE A 95 -8.84 3.06 9.78
C PHE A 95 -9.83 3.19 8.63
N TYR A 96 -9.47 2.76 7.42
CA TYR A 96 -10.39 2.78 6.30
C TYR A 96 -11.61 1.88 6.55
N ARG A 97 -11.42 0.71 7.15
CA ARG A 97 -12.54 -0.16 7.56
C ARG A 97 -13.47 0.47 8.58
N LYS A 98 -13.00 1.47 9.33
CA LYS A 98 -13.77 2.22 10.32
C LYS A 98 -14.38 3.51 9.77
N GLY A 99 -14.23 3.77 8.47
CA GLY A 99 -14.78 4.95 7.80
C GLY A 99 -13.93 6.22 7.94
N ILE A 100 -12.71 6.11 8.46
CA ILE A 100 -11.77 7.24 8.55
C ILE A 100 -10.92 7.24 7.28
N ASP A 101 -10.93 8.34 6.53
CA ASP A 101 -10.22 8.45 5.25
C ASP A 101 -9.37 9.74 5.13
N GLY A 102 -8.54 9.81 4.09
CA GLY A 102 -7.79 10.98 3.66
C GLY A 102 -6.78 11.47 4.69
N LYS A 103 -6.67 12.80 4.79
CA LYS A 103 -5.73 13.49 5.69
C LYS A 103 -5.97 13.15 7.15
N LEU A 104 -7.20 12.77 7.51
CA LEU A 104 -7.54 12.42 8.89
C LEU A 104 -6.84 11.12 9.33
N VAL A 105 -6.72 10.14 8.44
CA VAL A 105 -5.98 8.89 8.72
C VAL A 105 -4.52 9.19 8.98
N GLU A 106 -3.90 10.03 8.16
CA GLU A 106 -2.49 10.41 8.33
C GLU A 106 -2.24 11.12 9.66
N TYR A 107 -3.10 12.09 9.99
CA TYR A 107 -3.06 12.79 11.27
C TYR A 107 -3.21 11.82 12.44
N THR A 108 -4.19 10.92 12.36
CA THR A 108 -4.52 9.95 13.41
C THR A 108 -3.38 8.97 13.64
N ILE A 109 -2.78 8.43 12.58
CA ILE A 109 -1.62 7.53 12.66
C ILE A 109 -0.42 8.24 13.27
N LYS A 110 -0.20 9.52 12.96
CA LYS A 110 0.87 10.32 13.53
C LYS A 110 0.65 10.60 15.01
N LYS A 111 -0.57 11.02 15.39
CA LYS A 111 -0.96 11.36 16.76
C LYS A 111 -0.92 10.13 17.68
N TYR A 112 -1.43 8.99 17.22
CA TYR A 112 -1.56 7.77 18.02
C TYR A 112 -0.50 6.71 17.69
N LYS A 113 0.69 7.13 17.23
CA LYS A 113 1.76 6.21 16.79
C LYS A 113 2.17 5.21 17.88
N SER A 114 2.24 5.63 19.14
CA SER A 114 2.61 4.82 20.30
C SER A 114 1.52 3.84 20.77
N TYR A 115 0.26 4.13 20.43
CA TYR A 115 -0.87 3.32 20.86
C TYR A 115 -1.03 2.09 19.97
N ARG A 116 -1.28 0.94 20.59
CA ARG A 116 -1.54 -0.32 19.87
C ARG A 116 -2.95 -0.38 19.31
N ARG A 117 -3.90 0.31 19.94
CA ARG A 117 -5.30 0.50 19.53
C ARG A 117 -5.73 1.92 19.87
N ILE A 118 -6.67 2.46 19.09
CA ILE A 118 -7.32 3.73 19.40
C ILE A 118 -8.60 3.43 20.19
N PRO A 119 -8.86 4.12 21.32
CA PRO A 119 -10.12 3.97 22.06
C PRO A 119 -11.34 4.30 21.20
N GLU A 120 -12.46 3.63 21.46
CA GLU A 120 -13.70 3.81 20.68
C GLU A 120 -14.20 5.25 20.71
N CYS A 121 -14.11 5.93 21.85
CA CYS A 121 -14.49 7.34 21.99
C CYS A 121 -13.73 8.27 21.02
N VAL A 122 -12.44 7.98 20.78
CA VAL A 122 -11.63 8.76 19.83
C VAL A 122 -12.02 8.44 18.39
N LEU A 123 -12.39 7.19 18.09
CA LEU A 123 -12.89 6.81 16.77
C LEU A 123 -14.23 7.50 16.47
N GLU A 124 -15.14 7.54 17.44
CA GLU A 124 -16.42 8.25 17.34
C GLU A 124 -16.23 9.75 17.09
N GLU A 125 -15.29 10.38 17.80
CA GLU A 125 -14.94 11.79 17.56
C GLU A 125 -14.37 12.01 16.16
N LEU A 126 -13.45 11.15 15.71
CA LEU A 126 -12.85 11.25 14.37
C LEU A 126 -13.89 11.06 13.26
N ASN A 127 -14.85 10.15 13.44
CA ASN A 127 -15.92 9.93 12.48
C ASN A 127 -16.90 11.10 12.36
N LYS A 128 -16.95 12.03 13.32
CA LYS A 128 -17.73 13.26 13.16
C LYS A 128 -17.15 14.18 12.09
N PHE A 129 -15.83 14.13 11.87
CA PHE A 129 -15.13 14.98 10.89
C PHE A 129 -15.14 14.40 9.46
N THR A 130 -15.66 13.19 9.25
CA THR A 130 -15.74 12.55 7.93
C THR A 130 -17.14 12.55 7.32
N ASN A 131 -18.16 12.94 8.09
CA ASN A 131 -19.56 12.96 7.67
C ASN A 131 -20.08 14.37 7.27
N ASP A 132 -19.19 15.36 7.19
CA ASP A 132 -19.43 16.69 6.60
C ASP A 132 -18.86 16.75 5.18
#